data_AF-A0A536YDM2-F1
#
_entry.id   AF-A0A536YDM2-F1
#
_cell.length_a   1.000
_cell.length_b   1.000
_cell.length_c   1.000
_cell.angle_alpha   90.00
_cell.angle_beta   90.00
_cell.angle_gamma   90.00
#
_symmetry.space_group_name_H-M   'P 1'
#
loop_
_entity.id
_entity.type
_entity.pdbx_description
1 polymer ?
#
loop_
_entity_poly.entity_id
_entity_poly.type
_entity_poly.pdbx_seq_one_letter_code
_entity_poly.pdbx_strand_id
1 'polypeptide(L)'
;MSKFLITPHFRLHEWVAEDKGYFKAEGLDYEFREAFKGQDLARAHATANKVGAYQNIEAGRDSNVSCACHWTVNVAASKGHAKMYADAYSVSPSAVFVPPESPIKTPEDLRGVPISVGHQSGSHYSTIQALEQYMPLS
;
A
#
# COMPACT_ATOMS: atom_id res chain seq x y z
N MET A 1 -20.40 7.56 21.31
CA MET A 1 -19.06 7.81 20.73
C MET A 1 -19.17 7.67 19.23
N SER A 2 -18.33 8.33 18.43
CA SER A 2 -18.27 8.04 16.99
C SER A 2 -17.67 6.64 16.78
N LYS A 3 -18.14 5.90 15.79
CA LYS A 3 -17.58 4.58 15.45
C LYS A 3 -16.08 4.70 15.13
N PHE A 4 -15.32 3.70 15.54
CA PHE A 4 -13.92 3.51 15.19
C PHE A 4 -13.81 2.94 13.76
N LEU A 5 -13.33 3.76 12.83
CA LEU A 5 -13.28 3.45 11.41
C LEU A 5 -11.96 2.76 11.06
N ILE A 6 -12.08 1.53 10.55
CA ILE A 6 -10.94 0.72 10.14
C ILE A 6 -11.01 0.54 8.62
N THR A 7 -9.92 0.81 7.92
CA THR A 7 -9.76 0.50 6.49
C THR A 7 -8.87 -0.74 6.34
N PRO A 8 -9.46 -1.92 6.06
CA PRO A 8 -8.70 -3.11 5.70
C PRO A 8 -7.94 -2.86 4.39
N HIS A 9 -6.75 -3.42 4.28
CA HIS A 9 -5.92 -3.24 3.08
C HIS A 9 -4.97 -4.44 2.92
N PHE A 10 -5.45 -5.41 2.14
CA PHE A 10 -4.75 -6.63 1.70
C PHE A 10 -4.03 -7.45 2.79
N ARG A 11 -4.49 -7.36 4.05
CA ARG A 11 -3.92 -8.08 5.21
C ARG A 11 -5.03 -8.81 5.98
N LEU A 12 -4.65 -9.84 6.73
CA LEU A 12 -5.59 -10.70 7.44
C LEU A 12 -5.90 -10.24 8.88
N HIS A 13 -5.11 -9.33 9.45
CA HIS A 13 -5.21 -8.93 10.86
C HIS A 13 -6.63 -8.51 11.27
N GLU A 14 -7.29 -7.65 10.49
CA GLU A 14 -8.64 -7.18 10.79
C GLU A 14 -9.68 -8.30 10.72
N TRP A 15 -9.53 -9.21 9.77
CA TRP A 15 -10.44 -10.34 9.60
C TRP A 15 -10.27 -11.37 10.71
N VAL A 16 -9.03 -11.63 11.16
CA VAL A 16 -8.77 -12.48 12.32
C VAL A 16 -9.33 -11.84 13.59
N ALA A 17 -9.14 -10.53 13.78
CA ALA A 17 -9.68 -9.82 14.94
C ALA A 17 -11.22 -9.77 14.96
N GLU A 18 -11.86 -9.67 13.79
CA GLU A 18 -13.31 -9.83 13.62
C GLU A 18 -13.76 -11.24 14.00
N ASP A 19 -13.19 -12.27 13.37
CA ASP A 19 -13.56 -13.68 13.54
C ASP A 19 -13.39 -14.15 15.00
N LYS A 20 -12.31 -13.71 15.65
CA LYS A 20 -12.02 -14.03 17.05
C LYS A 20 -12.72 -13.11 18.06
N GLY A 21 -13.45 -12.10 17.60
CA GLY A 21 -14.17 -11.16 18.45
C GLY A 21 -13.29 -10.23 19.28
N TYR A 22 -12.01 -10.04 18.91
CA TYR A 22 -11.05 -9.24 19.67
C TYR A 22 -11.47 -7.77 19.78
N PHE A 23 -12.00 -7.17 18.72
CA PHE A 23 -12.49 -5.79 18.79
C PHE A 23 -13.63 -5.62 19.80
N LYS A 24 -14.56 -6.57 19.85
CA LYS A 24 -15.68 -6.55 20.81
C LYS A 24 -15.20 -6.81 22.24
N ALA A 25 -14.23 -7.70 22.43
CA ALA A 25 -13.62 -7.97 23.73
C ALA A 25 -12.95 -6.72 24.33
N GLU A 26 -12.36 -5.86 23.50
CA GLU A 26 -11.81 -4.55 23.88
C GLU A 26 -12.89 -3.44 24.00
N GLY A 27 -14.17 -3.78 23.82
CA GLY A 27 -15.28 -2.82 23.92
C GLY A 27 -15.34 -1.79 22.78
N LEU A 28 -14.71 -2.08 21.63
CA LEU A 28 -14.72 -1.17 20.48
C LEU A 28 -16.06 -1.22 19.74
N ASP A 29 -16.65 -0.05 19.50
CA ASP A 29 -17.69 0.17 18.49
C ASP A 29 -17.01 0.57 17.18
N TYR A 30 -16.91 -0.34 16.21
CA TYR A 30 -16.11 -0.17 15.00
C TYR A 30 -16.89 -0.47 13.71
N GLU A 31 -16.34 0.00 12.59
CA GLU A 31 -16.85 -0.28 11.25
C GLU A 31 -15.69 -0.43 10.25
N PHE A 32 -15.78 -1.46 9.40
CA PHE A 32 -14.88 -1.61 8.26
C PHE A 32 -15.33 -0.72 7.09
N ARG A 33 -14.44 0.16 6.66
CA ARG A 33 -14.59 0.99 5.46
C ARG A 33 -13.55 0.60 4.42
N GLU A 34 -13.99 -0.19 3.46
CA GLU A 34 -13.17 -0.59 2.31
C GLU A 34 -12.88 0.62 1.40
N ALA A 35 -11.61 0.84 1.09
CA ALA A 35 -11.15 2.01 0.33
C ALA A 35 -11.71 2.07 -1.12
N PHE A 36 -12.05 0.92 -1.71
CA PHE A 36 -12.45 0.81 -3.11
C PHE A 36 -13.84 0.20 -3.30
N LYS A 37 -14.67 0.20 -2.25
CA LYS A 37 -16.01 -0.42 -2.31
C LYS A 37 -16.85 0.18 -3.42
N GLY A 38 -17.36 -0.68 -4.31
CA GLY A 38 -18.20 -0.27 -5.42
C GLY A 38 -17.48 0.48 -6.55
N GLN A 39 -16.14 0.48 -6.55
CA GLN A 39 -15.34 1.09 -7.62
C GLN A 39 -14.81 0.03 -8.58
N ASP A 40 -14.65 0.40 -9.85
CA ASP A 40 -13.84 -0.37 -10.80
C ASP A 40 -12.37 -0.26 -10.38
N LEU A 41 -11.77 -1.38 -9.98
CA LEU A 41 -10.42 -1.40 -9.43
C LEU A 41 -9.36 -0.96 -10.45
N ALA A 42 -9.52 -1.33 -11.73
CA ALA A 42 -8.56 -0.94 -12.76
C ALA A 42 -8.53 0.59 -12.94
N ARG A 43 -9.71 1.21 -12.95
CA ARG A 43 -9.84 2.67 -13.00
C ARG A 43 -9.40 3.34 -11.70
N ALA A 44 -9.73 2.77 -10.54
CA ALA A 44 -9.34 3.31 -9.23
C ALA A 44 -7.80 3.33 -9.05
N HIS A 45 -7.10 2.36 -9.63
CA HIS A 45 -5.63 2.30 -9.62
C HIS A 45 -4.96 3.07 -10.77
N ALA A 46 -5.71 3.53 -11.78
CA ALA A 46 -5.20 4.35 -12.88
C ALA A 46 -5.05 5.83 -12.46
N THR A 47 -4.07 6.10 -11.59
CA THR A 47 -3.81 7.45 -11.06
C THR A 47 -3.01 8.30 -12.04
N ALA A 48 -3.68 9.21 -12.76
CA ALA A 48 -3.04 10.03 -13.80
C ALA A 48 -2.03 11.08 -13.28
N ASN A 49 -2.22 11.59 -12.05
CA ASN A 49 -1.56 12.84 -11.60
C ASN A 49 -0.47 12.65 -10.54
N LYS A 50 0.32 11.57 -10.59
CA LYS A 50 1.35 11.31 -9.56
C LYS A 50 0.79 11.40 -8.12
N VAL A 51 -0.45 10.95 -7.92
CA VAL A 51 -1.10 10.91 -6.61
C VAL A 51 -0.95 9.49 -6.06
N GLY A 52 -0.14 9.35 -5.02
CA GLY A 52 0.16 8.08 -4.38
C GLY A 52 -0.38 7.96 -2.96
N ALA A 53 -0.02 6.86 -2.31
CA ALA A 53 -0.45 6.57 -0.94
C ALA A 53 0.00 7.64 0.07
N TYR A 54 1.16 8.29 -0.14
CA TYR A 54 1.63 9.38 0.71
C TYR A 54 0.74 10.62 0.58
N GLN A 55 0.45 11.09 -0.65
CA GLN A 55 -0.43 12.24 -0.88
C GLN A 55 -1.83 12.00 -0.28
N ASN A 56 -2.33 10.77 -0.35
CA ASN A 56 -3.59 10.39 0.29
C ASN A 56 -3.55 10.43 1.83
N ILE A 57 -2.39 10.24 2.47
CA ILE A 57 -2.26 10.40 3.93
C ILE A 57 -2.09 11.88 4.28
N GLU A 58 -1.29 12.61 3.51
CA GLU A 58 -1.06 14.05 3.68
C GLU A 58 -2.36 14.86 3.58
N ALA A 59 -3.25 14.50 2.66
CA ALA A 59 -4.59 15.10 2.53
C ALA A 59 -5.55 14.77 3.69
N GLY A 60 -5.17 13.86 4.58
CA GLY A 60 -6.01 13.32 5.63
C GLY A 60 -6.86 12.14 5.16
N ARG A 61 -7.09 11.19 6.07
CA ARG A 61 -7.97 10.04 5.85
C ARG A 61 -9.13 10.08 6.83
N ASP A 62 -10.27 9.60 6.38
CA ASP A 62 -11.50 9.45 7.15
C ASP A 62 -11.53 8.15 8.00
N SER A 63 -10.36 7.56 8.27
CA SER A 63 -10.21 6.32 9.03
C SER A 63 -9.31 6.53 10.25
N ASN A 64 -9.66 5.87 11.36
CA ASN A 64 -8.84 5.84 12.57
C ASN A 64 -7.64 4.90 12.40
N VAL A 65 -7.84 3.78 11.69
CA VAL A 65 -6.78 2.84 11.32
C VAL A 65 -6.85 2.61 9.81
N SER A 66 -5.73 2.84 9.14
CA SER A 66 -5.52 2.44 7.76
C SER A 66 -4.09 1.93 7.61
N CYS A 67 -3.74 1.41 6.44
CA CYS A 67 -2.35 1.10 6.14
C CYS A 67 -1.92 1.63 4.79
N ALA A 68 -0.61 1.59 4.59
CA ALA A 68 0.08 1.71 3.32
C ALA A 68 1.37 0.88 3.44
N CYS A 69 2.20 0.85 2.41
CA CYS A 69 3.52 0.24 2.50
C CYS A 69 4.39 0.93 3.56
N HIS A 70 5.40 0.22 4.06
CA HIS A 70 6.34 0.69 5.09
C HIS A 70 6.96 2.04 4.78
N TRP A 71 7.43 2.23 3.55
CA TRP A 71 8.03 3.48 3.08
C TRP A 71 7.06 4.66 3.23
N THR A 72 5.83 4.51 2.73
CA THR A 72 4.82 5.56 2.81
C THR A 72 4.43 5.87 4.26
N VAL A 73 4.21 4.85 5.11
CA VAL A 73 3.83 5.06 6.51
C VAL A 73 4.94 5.76 7.28
N ASN A 74 6.21 5.37 7.07
CA ASN A 74 7.34 6.02 7.73
C ASN A 74 7.49 7.48 7.34
N VAL A 75 7.39 7.79 6.04
CA VAL A 75 7.49 9.18 5.56
C VAL A 75 6.32 10.03 6.04
N ALA A 76 5.10 9.46 6.07
CA ALA A 76 3.94 10.16 6.62
C ALA A 76 4.08 10.40 8.13
N ALA A 77 4.57 9.40 8.87
CA ALA A 77 4.78 9.51 10.31
C ALA A 77 5.89 10.51 10.68
N SER A 78 7.01 10.52 9.96
CA SER A 78 8.11 11.46 10.20
C SER A 78 7.73 12.91 9.93
N LYS A 79 6.71 13.14 9.10
CA LYS A 79 6.14 14.46 8.81
C LYS A 79 4.91 14.81 9.65
N GLY A 80 4.52 13.95 10.59
CA GLY A 80 3.39 14.20 11.48
C GLY A 80 2.00 14.01 10.86
N HIS A 81 1.90 13.37 9.69
CA HIS A 81 0.62 13.09 9.03
C HIS A 81 -0.04 11.78 9.50
N ALA A 82 0.70 10.90 10.17
CA ALA A 82 0.19 9.63 10.71
C ALA A 82 1.00 9.17 11.92
N LYS A 83 0.52 8.13 12.60
CA LYS A 83 1.29 7.38 13.60
C LYS A 83 1.50 5.95 13.10
N MET A 84 2.74 5.49 13.08
CA MET A 84 3.05 4.09 12.77
C MET A 84 2.75 3.19 13.97
N TYR A 85 2.12 2.04 13.71
CA TYR A 85 2.01 0.95 14.67
C TYR A 85 2.84 -0.24 14.17
N ALA A 86 3.99 -0.47 14.81
CA ALA A 86 4.99 -1.42 14.31
C ALA A 86 4.63 -2.89 14.57
N ASP A 87 3.81 -3.18 15.58
CA ASP A 87 3.52 -4.55 16.01
C ASP A 87 2.46 -5.25 15.14
N ALA A 88 1.72 -4.51 14.31
CA ALA A 88 0.76 -5.06 13.35
C ALA A 88 1.27 -4.89 11.90
N TYR A 89 2.41 -5.52 11.61
CA TYR A 89 3.10 -5.42 10.33
C TYR A 89 2.95 -6.68 9.49
N SER A 90 2.91 -6.53 8.16
CA SER A 90 2.89 -7.65 7.21
C SER A 90 4.01 -7.47 6.17
N VAL A 91 4.67 -8.56 5.81
CA VAL A 91 5.65 -8.60 4.73
C VAL A 91 5.11 -9.45 3.60
N SER A 92 4.98 -8.85 2.42
CA SER A 92 4.59 -9.54 1.18
C SER A 92 5.75 -9.49 0.19
N PRO A 93 6.12 -10.61 -0.45
CA PRO A 93 6.99 -10.57 -1.63
C PRO A 93 6.39 -9.68 -2.71
N SER A 94 7.25 -8.98 -3.45
CA SER A 94 6.85 -8.13 -4.58
C SER A 94 7.75 -8.42 -5.78
N ALA A 95 7.19 -8.31 -6.98
CA ALA A 95 7.91 -8.47 -8.23
C ALA A 95 7.38 -7.49 -9.29
N VAL A 96 8.18 -7.23 -10.31
CA VAL A 96 7.70 -6.63 -11.56
C VAL A 96 7.05 -7.75 -12.36
N PHE A 97 5.77 -7.58 -12.72
CA PHE A 97 5.03 -8.54 -13.52
C PHE A 97 4.97 -8.06 -14.98
N VAL A 98 5.14 -9.01 -15.91
CA VAL A 98 4.97 -8.79 -17.34
C VAL A 98 3.93 -9.78 -17.88
N PRO A 99 3.26 -9.48 -19.01
CA PRO A 99 2.38 -10.45 -19.66
C PRO A 99 3.12 -11.76 -19.97
N PRO A 100 2.45 -12.93 -19.91
CA PRO A 100 3.08 -14.22 -20.20
C PRO A 100 3.82 -14.29 -21.55
N GLU A 101 3.26 -13.64 -22.56
CA GLU A 101 3.77 -13.53 -23.93
C GLU A 101 4.88 -12.49 -24.10
N SER A 102 5.20 -11.72 -23.06
CA SER A 102 6.23 -10.68 -23.11
C SER A 102 7.61 -11.28 -23.45
N PRO A 103 8.40 -10.61 -24.32
CA PRO A 103 9.79 -11.02 -24.59
C PRO A 103 10.73 -10.73 -23.42
N ILE A 104 10.30 -9.97 -22.41
CA ILE A 104 11.08 -9.64 -21.20
C ILE A 104 11.22 -10.91 -20.35
N LYS A 105 12.43 -11.45 -20.23
CA LYS A 105 12.72 -12.68 -19.46
C LYS A 105 13.73 -12.46 -18.34
N THR A 106 14.49 -11.37 -18.39
CA THR A 106 15.51 -11.00 -17.41
C THR A 106 15.32 -9.56 -16.94
N PRO A 107 15.83 -9.17 -15.76
CA PRO A 107 15.78 -7.78 -15.31
C PRO A 107 16.40 -6.78 -16.31
N GLU A 108 17.45 -7.17 -17.01
CA GLU A 108 18.16 -6.34 -17.99
C GLU A 108 17.29 -5.98 -19.21
N ASP A 109 16.33 -6.84 -19.56
CA ASP A 109 15.36 -6.60 -20.64
C ASP A 109 14.41 -5.43 -20.31
N LEU A 110 14.35 -4.97 -19.05
CA LEU A 110 13.58 -3.79 -18.64
C LEU A 110 14.29 -2.46 -18.95
N ARG A 111 15.51 -2.49 -19.50
CA ARG A 111 16.25 -1.27 -19.83
C ARG A 111 15.46 -0.39 -20.80
N GLY A 112 15.18 0.84 -20.40
CA GLY A 112 14.41 1.80 -21.21
C GLY A 112 12.92 1.49 -21.33
N VAL A 113 12.43 0.44 -20.66
CA VAL A 113 11.01 0.08 -20.63
C VAL A 113 10.31 0.86 -19.51
N PRO A 114 9.20 1.57 -19.77
CA PRO A 114 8.41 2.18 -18.71
C PRO A 114 7.81 1.13 -17.76
N ILE A 115 8.07 1.26 -16.46
CA ILE A 115 7.51 0.39 -15.43
C ILE A 115 6.43 1.14 -14.65
N SER A 116 5.24 0.57 -14.59
CA SER A 116 4.14 1.12 -13.80
C SER A 116 4.36 0.84 -12.32
N VAL A 117 4.40 1.90 -11.50
CA VAL A 117 4.57 1.86 -10.05
C VAL A 117 3.67 2.89 -9.38
N GLY A 118 3.34 2.69 -8.11
CA GLY A 118 2.60 3.69 -7.34
C GLY A 118 3.51 4.89 -7.03
N HIS A 119 3.09 6.11 -7.38
CA HIS A 119 3.92 7.30 -7.19
C HIS A 119 4.36 7.47 -5.73
N GLN A 120 5.67 7.63 -5.51
CA GLN A 120 6.31 7.73 -4.17
C GLN A 120 5.82 6.68 -3.16
N SER A 121 5.41 5.52 -3.66
CA SER A 121 5.02 4.39 -2.86
C SER A 121 6.17 3.41 -2.71
N GLY A 122 6.01 2.43 -1.83
CA GLY A 122 7.01 1.39 -1.62
C GLY A 122 7.38 0.65 -2.89
N SER A 123 6.43 0.42 -3.82
CA SER A 123 6.75 -0.21 -5.11
C SER A 123 7.65 0.65 -5.99
N HIS A 124 7.55 1.97 -5.91
CA HIS A 124 8.44 2.86 -6.66
C HIS A 124 9.88 2.71 -6.19
N TYR A 125 10.10 2.76 -4.88
CA TYR A 125 11.44 2.68 -4.30
C TYR A 125 12.00 1.26 -4.32
N SER A 126 11.17 0.24 -4.06
CA SER A 126 11.61 -1.16 -4.10
C SER A 126 11.94 -1.61 -5.52
N THR A 127 11.21 -1.14 -6.54
CA THR A 127 11.57 -1.41 -7.94
C THR A 127 12.92 -0.81 -8.30
N ILE A 128 13.21 0.44 -7.90
CA ILE A 128 14.53 1.06 -8.15
C ILE A 128 15.63 0.25 -7.45
N GLN A 129 15.47 -0.02 -6.15
CA GLN A 129 16.45 -0.78 -5.36
C GLN A 129 16.68 -2.19 -5.91
N ALA A 130 15.62 -2.88 -6.32
CA ALA A 130 15.73 -4.25 -6.83
C ALA A 130 16.49 -4.30 -8.17
N LEU A 131 16.29 -3.31 -9.04
CA LEU A 131 16.90 -3.26 -10.37
C LEU A 131 18.34 -2.77 -10.36
N GLU A 132 18.77 -2.02 -9.33
CA GLU A 132 20.12 -1.44 -9.23
C GLU A 132 21.25 -2.46 -9.43
N GLN A 133 21.09 -3.68 -8.91
CA GLN A 133 22.10 -4.74 -9.03
C GLN A 133 22.24 -5.30 -10.45
N TYR A 134 21.22 -5.16 -11.30
CA TYR A 134 21.19 -5.67 -12.69
C TYR A 134 21.46 -4.56 -13.70
N MET A 135 21.11 -3.33 -13.34
CA MET A 135 21.22 -2.14 -14.20
C MET A 135 21.77 -0.97 -13.37
N PRO A 136 23.09 -0.95 -13.09
CA PRO A 136 23.70 0.15 -12.35
C PRO A 136 23.53 1.46 -13.11
N LEU A 137 23.30 2.54 -12.36
CA LEU A 137 23.25 3.90 -12.90
C LEU A 137 24.63 4.23 -13.49
N SER A 138 24.70 4.40 -14.80
CA SER A 138 25.88 4.87 -15.53
C SER A 138 26.09 6.37 -15.36
#